data_AF-A0A928WBG2-F1
#
_entry.id   AF-A0A928WBG2-F1
#
_cell.length_a   1.000
_cell.length_b   1.000
_cell.length_c   1.000
_cell.angle_alpha   90.00
_cell.angle_beta   90.00
_cell.angle_gamma   90.00
#
_symmetry.space_group_name_H-M   'P 1'
#
loop_
_entity.id
_entity.type
_entity.pdbx_description
1 polymer ?
#
loop_
_entity_poly.entity_id
_entity_poly.type
_entity_poly.pdbx_seq_one_letter_code
_entity_poly.pdbx_strand_id
1 'polypeptide(L)'
;MKLLLLKTLLQRRARDEGFTLPMVIALGFVMILLGMTNIVKSSEENLNAITQNSSSDALAVAEVGITKYRELLNQNRILTIYNDDQWNTNANVTGQACNDLTTTPTGWEDGGTATAPNDTTKWWELREDTDGDGTDELIGEYRLVSYQYDIDDDDFDSSTPPTNNNGQFSPSDDNANTTDDFTFNDVTYDPLGVIGTSNSPEGYNPTGILTVQGRSTDGSEAQIKVEIPLRINQNDLENLDPALWIGSTDTTYLANLNGNLGSLTVTDGNVVIIDAASAGSSGCSDPADGASYTVISDAREVPSISSIASKRTEAVNAGINNSIPVTSPAVLGKTDDDPYVTPPSGATFDEDIHCANISDCRYYYDLSATDITAVTETDGIAKVTLYVDGNLNINQDLGSNVSSSYLEIYVTNSGSITIDSDSTNTINALIHAPESQLTVNGTGTVKINGSVWVDKFVNNATVEIEPDTTRISSLNTAPSYKLYSTATARTPRPLTGSPTNWVREEVQ
;
A
#
# COMPACT_ATOMS: atom_id res chain seq x y z
N MET A 1 97.26 -44.92 -39.37
CA MET A 1 96.41 -43.96 -38.62
C MET A 1 94.89 -44.12 -38.84
N LYS A 2 94.40 -45.07 -39.67
CA LYS A 2 92.94 -45.31 -39.87
C LYS A 2 92.32 -46.40 -38.97
N LEU A 3 93.13 -47.21 -38.28
CA LEU A 3 92.66 -48.32 -37.44
C LEU A 3 92.37 -47.95 -35.98
N LEU A 4 92.84 -46.79 -35.50
CA LEU A 4 92.55 -46.32 -34.13
C LEU A 4 91.18 -45.65 -34.02
N LEU A 5 90.71 -44.95 -35.05
CA LEU A 5 89.41 -44.27 -35.06
C LEU A 5 88.20 -45.24 -35.04
N LEU A 6 88.33 -46.41 -35.68
CA LEU A 6 87.26 -47.40 -35.71
C LEU A 6 87.09 -48.12 -34.37
N LYS A 7 88.19 -48.33 -33.63
CA LYS A 7 88.17 -49.00 -32.32
C LYS A 7 87.54 -48.12 -31.24
N THR A 8 87.77 -46.80 -31.29
CA THR A 8 87.16 -45.85 -30.35
C THR A 8 85.66 -45.61 -30.62
N LEU A 9 85.20 -45.72 -31.87
CA LEU A 9 83.78 -45.58 -32.22
C LEU A 9 82.96 -46.82 -31.87
N LEU A 10 83.53 -48.03 -31.99
CA LEU A 10 82.81 -49.25 -31.60
C LEU A 10 82.73 -49.43 -30.08
N GLN A 11 83.70 -48.92 -29.31
CA GLN A 11 83.72 -49.06 -27.86
C GLN A 11 82.79 -48.07 -27.12
N ARG A 12 82.28 -47.03 -27.79
CA ARG A 12 81.22 -46.16 -27.24
C ARG A 12 79.80 -46.69 -27.44
N ARG A 13 79.57 -47.59 -28.40
CA ARG A 13 78.20 -48.06 -28.72
C ARG A 13 77.60 -48.97 -27.63
N ALA A 14 78.42 -49.67 -26.84
CA ALA A 14 77.96 -50.63 -25.84
C ALA A 14 77.85 -50.06 -24.41
N ARG A 15 78.04 -48.74 -24.19
CA ARG A 15 78.03 -48.14 -22.84
C ARG A 15 76.79 -47.30 -22.52
N ASP A 16 75.94 -47.00 -23.52
CA ASP A 16 74.76 -46.13 -23.35
C ASP A 16 73.41 -46.91 -23.30
N GLU A 17 73.44 -48.24 -23.33
CA GLU A 17 72.22 -49.09 -23.32
C GLU A 17 71.62 -49.30 -21.91
N GLY A 18 72.19 -48.70 -20.86
CA GLY A 18 71.71 -48.82 -19.48
C GLY A 18 70.85 -47.67 -18.95
N PHE A 19 70.81 -46.52 -19.64
CA PHE A 19 70.17 -45.29 -19.13
C PHE A 19 68.84 -44.94 -19.80
N THR A 20 68.48 -45.61 -20.89
CA THR A 20 67.24 -45.37 -21.63
C THR A 20 66.00 -45.84 -20.85
N LEU A 21 66.10 -46.95 -20.12
CA LEU A 21 64.98 -47.51 -19.36
C LEU A 21 64.54 -46.60 -18.19
N PRO A 22 65.44 -46.10 -17.31
CA PRO A 22 65.06 -45.11 -16.31
C PRO A 22 64.50 -43.81 -16.89
N MET A 23 65.00 -43.36 -18.05
CA MET A 23 64.52 -42.15 -18.73
C MET A 23 63.08 -42.33 -19.26
N VAL A 24 62.77 -43.47 -19.86
CA VAL A 24 61.41 -43.77 -20.34
C VAL A 24 60.44 -43.93 -19.17
N ILE A 25 60.87 -44.56 -18.06
CA ILE A 25 60.05 -44.65 -16.85
C ILE A 25 59.80 -43.26 -16.25
N ALA A 26 60.83 -42.41 -16.16
CA ALA A 26 60.68 -41.04 -15.66
C ALA A 26 59.74 -40.21 -16.55
N LEU A 27 59.87 -40.31 -17.88
CA LEU A 27 59.03 -39.59 -18.82
C LEU A 27 57.58 -40.09 -18.81
N GLY A 28 57.37 -41.41 -18.68
CA GLY A 28 56.06 -42.01 -18.47
C GLY A 28 55.42 -41.55 -17.15
N PHE A 29 56.21 -41.43 -16.07
CA PHE A 29 55.73 -40.93 -14.79
C PHE A 29 55.30 -39.46 -14.87
N VAL A 30 56.05 -38.61 -15.58
CA VAL A 30 55.67 -37.22 -15.83
C VAL A 30 54.39 -37.12 -16.66
N MET A 31 54.22 -37.96 -17.69
CA MET A 31 52.98 -37.99 -18.48
C MET A 31 51.77 -38.42 -17.63
N ILE A 32 51.94 -39.41 -16.74
CA ILE A 32 50.88 -39.85 -15.83
C ILE A 32 50.54 -38.74 -14.83
N LEU A 33 51.53 -38.04 -14.27
CA LEU A 33 51.29 -36.91 -13.37
C LEU A 33 50.52 -35.78 -14.07
N LEU A 34 50.89 -35.42 -15.31
CA LEU A 34 50.16 -34.41 -16.09
C LEU A 34 48.72 -34.86 -16.43
N GLY A 35 48.53 -36.15 -16.70
CA GLY A 35 47.20 -36.73 -16.90
C GLY A 35 46.33 -36.62 -15.63
N MET A 36 46.88 -36.97 -14.47
CA MET A 36 46.19 -36.85 -13.19
C MET A 36 45.83 -35.40 -12.86
N THR A 37 46.74 -34.43 -13.07
CA THR A 37 46.45 -33.01 -12.80
C THR A 37 45.33 -32.48 -13.68
N ASN A 38 45.26 -32.89 -14.95
CA ASN A 38 44.18 -32.48 -15.85
C ASN A 38 42.82 -33.09 -15.46
N ILE A 39 42.80 -34.33 -14.97
CA ILE A 39 41.57 -34.99 -14.49
C ILE A 39 41.05 -34.33 -13.21
N VAL A 40 41.94 -34.04 -12.24
CA VAL A 40 41.56 -33.35 -11.00
C VAL A 40 41.00 -31.98 -11.32
N LYS A 41 41.68 -31.20 -12.17
CA LYS A 41 41.20 -29.88 -12.59
C LYS A 41 39.85 -29.95 -13.31
N SER A 42 39.65 -30.92 -14.20
CA SER A 42 38.37 -31.12 -14.89
C SER A 42 37.25 -31.53 -13.93
N SER A 43 37.57 -32.26 -12.86
CA SER A 43 36.59 -32.67 -11.85
C SER A 43 36.18 -31.46 -10.98
N GLU A 44 37.14 -30.61 -10.63
CA GLU A 44 36.89 -29.34 -9.93
C GLU A 44 36.05 -28.38 -10.79
N GLU A 45 36.37 -28.23 -12.08
CA GLU A 45 35.60 -27.39 -13.00
C GLU A 45 34.15 -27.91 -13.16
N ASN A 46 33.95 -29.23 -13.23
CA ASN A 46 32.61 -29.82 -13.32
C ASN A 46 31.81 -29.67 -12.01
N LEU A 47 32.45 -29.85 -10.85
CA LEU A 47 31.80 -29.62 -9.56
C LEU A 47 31.42 -28.14 -9.40
N ASN A 48 32.31 -27.22 -9.76
CA ASN A 48 32.01 -25.79 -9.72
C ASN A 48 30.84 -25.43 -10.66
N ALA A 49 30.78 -26.00 -11.86
CA ALA A 49 29.68 -25.78 -12.78
C ALA A 49 28.34 -26.32 -12.24
N ILE A 50 28.35 -27.50 -11.63
CA ILE A 50 27.15 -28.09 -11.00
C ILE A 50 26.70 -27.23 -9.83
N THR A 51 27.61 -26.83 -8.94
CA THR A 51 27.30 -25.96 -7.80
C THR A 51 26.78 -24.60 -8.25
N GLN A 52 27.31 -24.03 -9.33
CA GLN A 52 26.81 -22.77 -9.90
C GLN A 52 25.40 -22.91 -10.47
N ASN A 53 25.13 -23.97 -11.22
CA ASN A 53 23.79 -24.21 -11.77
C ASN A 53 22.77 -24.42 -10.64
N SER A 54 23.12 -25.27 -9.68
CA SER A 54 22.30 -25.56 -8.51
C SER A 54 21.99 -24.31 -7.67
N SER A 55 22.98 -23.45 -7.44
CA SER A 55 22.75 -22.15 -6.78
C SER A 55 21.89 -21.21 -7.61
N SER A 56 21.99 -21.25 -8.94
CA SER A 56 21.12 -20.49 -9.83
C SER A 56 19.66 -20.95 -9.77
N ASP A 57 19.45 -22.26 -9.67
CA ASP A 57 18.10 -22.84 -9.56
C ASP A 57 17.48 -22.49 -8.20
N ALA A 58 18.22 -22.64 -7.11
CA ALA A 58 17.77 -22.23 -5.77
C ALA A 58 17.44 -20.73 -5.71
N LEU A 59 18.19 -19.88 -6.43
CA LEU A 59 17.92 -18.44 -6.53
C LEU A 59 16.61 -18.18 -7.30
N ALA A 60 16.40 -18.85 -8.43
CA ALA A 60 15.16 -18.71 -9.19
C ALA A 60 13.93 -19.12 -8.35
N VAL A 61 14.05 -20.17 -7.54
CA VAL A 61 12.99 -20.59 -6.60
C VAL A 61 12.76 -19.51 -5.52
N ALA A 62 13.83 -18.91 -4.98
CA ALA A 62 13.70 -17.82 -4.02
C ALA A 62 13.02 -16.57 -4.63
N GLU A 63 13.27 -16.25 -5.90
CA GLU A 63 12.60 -15.14 -6.62
C GLU A 63 11.09 -15.37 -6.77
N VAL A 64 10.68 -16.61 -7.07
CA VAL A 64 9.27 -17.00 -7.08
C VAL A 64 8.67 -16.86 -5.69
N GLY A 65 9.38 -17.31 -4.65
CA GLY A 65 8.97 -17.13 -3.26
C GLY A 65 8.78 -15.66 -2.87
N ILE A 66 9.71 -14.78 -3.25
CA ILE A 66 9.56 -13.32 -3.06
C ILE A 66 8.28 -12.82 -3.74
N THR A 67 8.02 -13.24 -4.97
CA THR A 67 6.81 -12.83 -5.72
C THR A 67 5.54 -13.26 -4.97
N LYS A 68 5.50 -14.49 -4.47
CA LYS A 68 4.39 -15.04 -3.67
C LYS A 68 4.18 -14.27 -2.37
N TYR A 69 5.24 -13.99 -1.61
CA TYR A 69 5.13 -13.19 -0.39
C TYR A 69 4.74 -11.74 -0.67
N ARG A 70 5.18 -11.15 -1.78
CA ARG A 70 4.72 -9.81 -2.18
C ARG A 70 3.26 -9.78 -2.55
N GLU A 71 2.76 -10.82 -3.22
CA GLU A 71 1.33 -10.99 -3.47
C GLU A 71 0.56 -11.09 -2.14
N LEU A 72 1.03 -11.89 -1.19
CA LEU A 72 0.45 -12.01 0.15
C LEU A 72 0.41 -10.66 0.88
N LEU A 73 1.52 -9.92 0.90
CA LEU A 73 1.64 -8.59 1.51
C LEU A 73 0.76 -7.55 0.80
N ASN A 74 0.59 -7.66 -0.51
CA ASN A 74 -0.26 -6.76 -1.27
C ASN A 74 -1.75 -7.01 -1.01
N GLN A 75 -2.15 -8.28 -0.86
CA GLN A 75 -3.49 -8.67 -0.43
C GLN A 75 -3.72 -8.28 1.04
N ASN A 76 -2.73 -8.48 1.90
CA ASN A 76 -2.84 -8.26 3.34
C ASN A 76 -1.91 -7.13 3.76
N ARG A 77 -2.22 -5.90 3.34
CA ARG A 77 -1.34 -4.75 3.57
C ARG A 77 -1.04 -4.50 5.04
N ILE A 78 -1.96 -4.87 5.93
CA ILE A 78 -1.75 -4.78 7.37
C ILE A 78 -0.49 -5.54 7.83
N LEU A 79 -0.12 -6.63 7.15
CA LEU A 79 1.11 -7.38 7.46
C LEU A 79 2.37 -6.54 7.25
N THR A 80 2.31 -5.52 6.40
CA THR A 80 3.51 -4.76 6.07
C THR A 80 4.03 -3.90 7.22
N ILE A 81 3.18 -3.57 8.20
CA ILE A 81 3.53 -2.74 9.37
C ILE A 81 3.79 -3.57 10.64
N TYR A 82 3.90 -4.89 10.50
CA TYR A 82 4.19 -5.82 11.60
C TYR A 82 5.23 -6.85 11.16
N ASN A 83 6.14 -7.21 12.06
CA ASN A 83 7.09 -8.31 11.85
C ASN A 83 6.37 -9.66 11.69
N ASP A 84 7.03 -10.61 11.03
CA ASP A 84 6.44 -11.93 10.71
C ASP A 84 5.95 -12.70 11.95
N ASP A 85 6.60 -12.55 13.10
CA ASP A 85 6.21 -13.20 14.36
C ASP A 85 4.86 -12.72 14.90
N GLN A 86 4.38 -11.56 14.44
CA GLN A 86 3.12 -10.97 14.85
C GLN A 86 1.97 -11.23 13.89
N TRP A 87 2.23 -11.78 12.70
CA TRP A 87 1.20 -11.95 11.66
C TRP A 87 0.01 -12.81 12.10
N ASN A 88 0.24 -13.82 12.96
CA ASN A 88 -0.80 -14.72 13.44
C ASN A 88 -1.13 -14.56 14.95
N THR A 89 -0.39 -13.73 15.68
CA THR A 89 -0.57 -13.54 17.13
C THR A 89 -1.19 -12.19 17.49
N ASN A 90 -1.05 -11.17 16.63
CA ASN A 90 -1.58 -9.84 16.89
C ASN A 90 -3.05 -9.72 16.45
N ALA A 91 -3.93 -9.36 17.38
CA ALA A 91 -5.36 -9.20 17.14
C ALA A 91 -5.67 -8.17 16.03
N ASN A 92 -4.87 -7.12 15.91
CA ASN A 92 -5.02 -6.09 14.88
C ASN A 92 -4.72 -6.65 13.49
N VAL A 93 -3.83 -7.65 13.38
CA VAL A 93 -3.52 -8.31 12.12
C VAL A 93 -4.57 -9.36 11.79
N THR A 94 -4.87 -10.27 12.73
CA THR A 94 -5.80 -11.38 12.50
C THR A 94 -7.24 -10.93 12.24
N GLY A 95 -7.61 -9.72 12.67
CA GLY A 95 -8.93 -9.13 12.42
C GLY A 95 -9.03 -8.32 11.13
N GLN A 96 -7.92 -8.05 10.45
CA GLN A 96 -7.85 -7.19 9.26
C GLN A 96 -7.21 -7.85 8.03
N ALA A 97 -6.53 -8.99 8.20
CA ALA A 97 -5.97 -9.75 7.10
C ALA A 97 -7.08 -10.47 6.30
N CYS A 98 -7.02 -10.35 4.98
CA CYS A 98 -7.91 -10.95 3.99
C CYS A 98 -7.98 -12.49 3.98
N ASN A 99 -7.00 -13.17 4.58
CA ASN A 99 -6.94 -14.63 4.63
C ASN A 99 -6.73 -15.09 6.06
N ASP A 100 -7.23 -16.28 6.39
CA ASP A 100 -6.82 -16.96 7.60
C ASP A 100 -5.34 -17.33 7.47
N LEU A 101 -4.47 -16.48 8.05
CA LEU A 101 -3.03 -16.67 8.11
C LEU A 101 -2.64 -17.94 8.88
N THR A 102 -3.59 -18.64 9.48
CA THR A 102 -3.39 -19.96 10.10
C THR A 102 -3.54 -21.13 9.13
N THR A 103 -3.80 -20.84 7.84
CA THR A 103 -3.94 -21.84 6.78
C THR A 103 -3.13 -21.50 5.53
N THR A 104 -2.88 -22.50 4.69
CA THR A 104 -2.21 -22.36 3.39
C THR A 104 -2.97 -21.38 2.48
N PRO A 105 -2.36 -20.27 2.00
CA PRO A 105 -3.03 -19.34 1.09
C PRO A 105 -3.42 -20.01 -0.23
N THR A 106 -4.54 -19.59 -0.82
CA THR A 106 -5.00 -20.09 -2.12
C THR A 106 -3.92 -19.90 -3.20
N GLY A 107 -3.58 -20.96 -3.93
CA GLY A 107 -2.54 -20.93 -4.96
C GLY A 107 -1.10 -21.09 -4.44
N TRP A 108 -0.95 -21.42 -3.16
CA TRP A 108 0.25 -22.00 -2.58
C TRP A 108 -0.04 -23.49 -2.44
N GLU A 109 0.66 -24.34 -3.18
CA GLU A 109 0.35 -25.77 -3.16
C GLU A 109 0.74 -26.38 -1.81
N ASP A 110 -0.18 -27.18 -1.26
CA ASP A 110 -0.12 -27.81 0.07
C ASP A 110 0.87 -28.99 0.13
N GLY A 111 1.88 -28.99 -0.75
CA GLY A 111 3.01 -29.92 -0.67
C GLY A 111 4.00 -29.56 0.44
N GLY A 112 3.94 -28.32 0.92
CA GLY A 112 4.77 -27.83 2.00
C GLY A 112 4.40 -28.37 3.39
N THR A 113 5.32 -28.26 4.35
CA THR A 113 5.06 -28.61 5.77
C THR A 113 4.64 -27.41 6.61
N ALA A 114 4.48 -26.26 5.97
CA ALA A 114 4.12 -24.98 6.59
C ALA A 114 2.61 -24.92 6.79
N THR A 115 2.18 -24.64 8.02
CA THR A 115 0.74 -24.48 8.32
C THR A 115 0.30 -23.02 8.18
N ALA A 116 1.23 -22.08 8.14
CA ALA A 116 0.97 -20.65 8.11
C ALA A 116 2.04 -19.93 7.25
N PRO A 117 1.71 -18.81 6.57
CA PRO A 117 2.68 -18.07 5.76
C PRO A 117 3.88 -17.53 6.53
N ASN A 118 3.74 -17.27 7.83
CA ASN A 118 4.83 -16.80 8.68
C ASN A 118 5.62 -17.93 9.36
N ASP A 119 5.38 -19.20 9.02
CA ASP A 119 6.17 -20.31 9.57
C ASP A 119 7.55 -20.38 8.90
N THR A 120 8.53 -19.72 9.52
CA THR A 120 9.91 -19.66 9.02
C THR A 120 10.67 -21.00 9.12
N THR A 121 10.10 -22.00 9.79
CA THR A 121 10.74 -23.31 9.97
C THR A 121 10.41 -24.30 8.86
N LYS A 122 9.44 -23.97 8.00
CA LYS A 122 8.84 -24.88 7.03
C LYS A 122 8.97 -24.37 5.62
N TRP A 123 8.96 -25.32 4.69
CA TRP A 123 9.12 -25.07 3.26
C TRP A 123 7.79 -25.20 2.54
N TRP A 124 7.57 -24.34 1.55
CA TRP A 124 6.50 -24.39 0.55
C TRP A 124 7.05 -25.05 -0.71
N GLU A 125 6.30 -25.97 -1.30
CA GLU A 125 6.69 -26.62 -2.55
C GLU A 125 6.28 -25.77 -3.76
N LEU A 126 7.17 -25.67 -4.74
CA LEU A 126 6.89 -25.10 -6.06
C LEU A 126 6.82 -26.26 -7.05
N ARG A 127 5.65 -26.49 -7.61
CA ARG A 127 5.42 -27.50 -8.64
C ARG A 127 4.91 -26.84 -9.91
N GLU A 128 5.23 -27.44 -11.06
CA GLU A 128 4.72 -27.02 -12.36
C GLU A 128 4.22 -28.23 -13.13
N ASP A 129 3.03 -28.11 -13.71
CA ASP A 129 2.46 -29.08 -14.65
C ASP A 129 2.90 -28.70 -16.07
N THR A 130 4.13 -29.06 -16.44
CA THR A 130 4.73 -28.67 -17.73
C THR A 130 4.09 -29.41 -18.92
N ASP A 131 3.52 -30.59 -18.72
CA ASP A 131 3.00 -31.45 -19.79
C ASP A 131 1.47 -31.64 -19.78
N GLY A 132 0.77 -31.08 -18.79
CA GLY A 132 -0.68 -31.11 -18.67
C GLY A 132 -1.23 -32.48 -18.28
N ASP A 133 -0.39 -33.37 -17.75
CA ASP A 133 -0.77 -34.73 -17.38
C ASP A 133 -1.35 -34.81 -15.95
N GLY A 134 -1.29 -33.70 -15.21
CA GLY A 134 -1.76 -33.58 -13.83
C GLY A 134 -0.84 -34.25 -12.81
N THR A 135 0.41 -34.55 -13.17
CA THR A 135 1.48 -34.93 -12.26
C THR A 135 2.50 -33.79 -12.17
N ASP A 136 2.40 -33.04 -11.08
CA ASP A 136 3.21 -31.84 -10.94
C ASP A 136 4.67 -32.22 -10.57
N GLU A 137 5.64 -31.79 -11.38
CA GLU A 137 7.06 -31.97 -11.10
C GLU A 137 7.51 -30.94 -10.05
N LEU A 138 8.23 -31.39 -9.01
CA LEU A 138 8.80 -30.49 -8.02
C LEU A 138 9.97 -29.72 -8.64
N ILE A 139 9.82 -28.40 -8.79
CA ILE A 139 10.88 -27.50 -9.27
C ILE A 139 11.82 -27.13 -8.12
N GLY A 140 11.27 -26.96 -6.93
CA GLY A 140 12.01 -26.59 -5.73
C GLY A 140 11.07 -26.21 -4.60
N GLU A 141 11.64 -25.62 -3.56
CA GLU A 141 10.90 -25.21 -2.37
C GLU A 141 11.35 -23.83 -1.92
N TYR A 142 10.46 -23.03 -1.32
CA TYR A 142 10.82 -21.74 -0.74
C TYR A 142 10.25 -21.57 0.67
N ARG A 143 10.85 -20.70 1.48
CA ARG A 143 10.35 -20.36 2.81
C ARG A 143 10.60 -18.91 3.19
N LEU A 144 9.77 -18.37 4.06
CA LEU A 144 10.07 -17.11 4.73
C LEU A 144 11.24 -17.34 5.70
N VAL A 145 12.22 -16.45 5.69
CA VAL A 145 13.26 -16.41 6.73
C VAL A 145 12.88 -15.38 7.77
N SER A 146 12.49 -14.18 7.32
CA SER A 146 12.02 -13.11 8.17
C SER A 146 11.27 -12.06 7.35
N TYR A 147 10.35 -11.35 8.00
CA TYR A 147 9.85 -10.05 7.55
C TYR A 147 9.97 -9.05 8.69
N GLN A 148 10.69 -7.96 8.46
CA GLN A 148 10.91 -6.92 9.46
C GLN A 148 10.34 -5.60 8.97
N TYR A 149 9.53 -4.95 9.78
CA TYR A 149 9.06 -3.59 9.55
C TYR A 149 10.05 -2.60 10.19
N ASP A 150 10.58 -1.69 9.39
CA ASP A 150 11.50 -0.64 9.78
C ASP A 150 10.91 0.71 9.40
N ILE A 151 10.82 1.65 10.33
CA ILE A 151 10.17 2.95 10.14
C ILE A 151 11.18 4.10 10.04
N ASP A 152 12.36 3.92 10.65
CA ASP A 152 13.35 4.96 10.92
C ASP A 152 14.77 4.61 10.44
N ASP A 153 14.94 3.49 9.72
CA ASP A 153 16.20 3.08 9.08
C ASP A 153 17.33 2.83 10.11
N ASP A 154 16.96 2.49 11.35
CA ASP A 154 17.90 2.26 12.46
C ASP A 154 18.46 0.82 12.49
N ASP A 155 17.87 -0.09 11.72
CA ASP A 155 18.13 -1.53 11.75
C ASP A 155 19.29 -1.96 10.81
N PHE A 156 19.81 -1.06 9.97
CA PHE A 156 20.77 -1.48 8.93
C PHE A 156 22.23 -1.61 9.39
N ASP A 157 22.64 -1.03 10.54
CA ASP A 157 24.07 -0.99 10.94
C ASP A 157 24.35 -1.21 12.44
N SER A 158 23.36 -1.46 13.29
CA SER A 158 23.59 -1.42 14.73
C SER A 158 23.69 -2.80 15.38
N SER A 159 24.75 -3.03 16.16
CA SER A 159 24.91 -4.15 17.09
C SER A 159 23.87 -4.19 18.23
N THR A 160 22.89 -3.29 18.19
CA THR A 160 21.76 -3.23 19.10
C THR A 160 20.59 -3.97 18.47
N PRO A 161 19.87 -4.82 19.23
CA PRO A 161 18.70 -5.50 18.68
C PRO A 161 17.72 -4.46 18.14
N PRO A 162 17.10 -4.70 16.96
CA PRO A 162 16.17 -3.78 16.33
C PRO A 162 15.19 -3.24 17.35
N THR A 163 14.96 -1.93 17.32
CA THR A 163 13.82 -1.36 18.01
C THR A 163 12.56 -1.96 17.39
N ASN A 164 11.60 -2.36 18.22
CA ASN A 164 10.41 -3.06 17.73
C ASN A 164 9.41 -2.04 17.16
N ASN A 165 9.62 -1.64 15.91
CA ASN A 165 8.77 -0.68 15.19
C ASN A 165 7.35 -1.21 14.87
N ASN A 166 7.07 -2.47 15.24
CA ASN A 166 5.81 -3.17 15.12
C ASN A 166 4.57 -2.35 15.52
N GLY A 167 3.68 -2.11 14.55
CA GLY A 167 2.40 -1.44 14.78
C GLY A 167 2.52 -0.01 15.31
N GLN A 168 3.72 0.56 15.37
CA GLN A 168 3.95 1.96 15.73
C GLN A 168 3.50 2.92 14.63
N PHE A 169 3.14 2.36 13.47
CA PHE A 169 2.53 3.10 12.40
C PHE A 169 1.07 3.46 12.73
N SER A 170 0.86 4.67 13.25
CA SER A 170 -0.46 5.28 13.39
C SER A 170 -0.73 6.18 12.19
N PRO A 171 -1.65 5.82 11.28
CA PRO A 171 -2.08 6.74 10.22
C PRO A 171 -2.56 8.05 10.84
N SER A 172 -3.38 7.98 11.87
CA SER A 172 -4.07 9.13 12.47
C SER A 172 -3.25 9.95 13.46
N ASP A 173 -1.95 9.70 13.63
CA ASP A 173 -1.11 10.50 14.53
C ASP A 173 -0.69 11.80 13.83
N ASP A 174 -1.55 12.81 13.93
CA ASP A 174 -1.47 14.11 13.25
C ASP A 174 -1.18 15.29 14.19
N ASN A 175 -0.84 15.03 15.46
CA ASN A 175 -0.69 16.09 16.46
C ASN A 175 0.71 16.19 17.07
N ALA A 176 1.37 17.29 16.72
CA ALA A 176 2.60 17.83 17.28
C ALA A 176 2.63 18.10 18.81
N ASN A 177 1.70 17.56 19.61
CA ASN A 177 1.56 17.89 21.03
C ASN A 177 0.74 16.87 21.84
N THR A 178 0.70 15.60 21.47
CA THR A 178 0.20 14.60 22.42
C THR A 178 1.34 14.10 23.28
N THR A 179 1.09 14.05 24.59
CA THR A 179 1.93 13.43 25.62
C THR A 179 1.99 11.90 25.45
N ASP A 180 2.08 11.40 24.23
CA ASP A 180 2.61 10.06 23.98
C ASP A 180 4.15 10.13 24.04
N ASP A 181 4.79 9.01 24.34
CA ASP A 181 6.26 8.94 24.46
C ASP A 181 6.95 8.97 23.07
N PHE A 182 6.22 9.25 21.97
CA PHE A 182 6.71 9.12 20.60
C PHE A 182 6.97 10.48 19.95
N THR A 183 8.11 11.09 20.26
CA THR A 183 8.57 12.37 19.70
C THR A 183 8.92 12.36 18.20
N PHE A 184 8.65 11.28 17.46
CA PHE A 184 9.23 11.04 16.13
C PHE A 184 8.45 11.66 14.96
N ASN A 185 7.18 12.06 15.15
CA ASN A 185 6.34 12.65 14.08
C ASN A 185 6.06 14.17 14.27
N ASP A 186 6.71 14.81 15.25
CA ASP A 186 6.46 16.19 15.70
C ASP A 186 7.39 17.24 15.04
N VAL A 187 8.00 16.93 13.89
CA VAL A 187 8.85 17.91 13.18
C VAL A 187 8.17 18.35 11.90
N THR A 188 7.83 19.64 11.85
CA THR A 188 7.13 20.29 10.74
C THR A 188 7.87 20.05 9.43
N TYR A 189 7.25 19.33 8.50
CA TYR A 189 7.75 19.19 7.13
C TYR A 189 7.87 20.58 6.48
N ASP A 190 9.07 21.00 6.09
CA ASP A 190 9.31 22.22 5.28
C ASP A 190 9.24 21.84 3.80
N PRO A 191 8.10 22.06 3.11
CA PRO A 191 7.95 21.72 1.69
C PRO A 191 8.77 22.62 0.76
N LEU A 192 9.37 23.70 1.27
CA LEU A 192 10.08 24.69 0.45
C LEU A 192 11.59 24.49 0.47
N GLY A 193 12.15 23.74 1.42
CA GLY A 193 13.61 23.55 1.55
C GLY A 193 14.37 24.88 1.65
N VAL A 194 13.71 25.94 2.12
CA VAL A 194 14.23 27.32 2.08
C VAL A 194 15.10 27.62 3.30
N ILE A 195 15.05 26.80 4.35
CA ILE A 195 15.90 27.01 5.52
C ILE A 195 16.95 25.91 5.58
N GLY A 196 18.20 26.29 5.29
CA GLY A 196 19.40 25.44 5.34
C GLY A 196 19.81 24.95 6.73
N THR A 197 18.84 24.62 7.58
CA THR A 197 19.07 23.72 8.72
C THR A 197 19.04 22.30 8.16
N SER A 198 20.19 21.65 8.13
CA SER A 198 20.43 20.24 7.78
C SER A 198 19.72 19.23 8.71
N ASN A 199 18.57 19.60 9.26
CA ASN A 199 17.83 18.86 10.27
C ASN A 199 16.37 18.62 9.83
N SER A 200 16.03 18.80 8.55
CA SER A 200 14.91 18.00 8.03
C SER A 200 15.38 16.56 8.20
N PRO A 201 14.74 15.74 9.06
CA PRO A 201 15.21 14.39 9.29
C PRO A 201 15.14 13.63 7.96
N GLU A 202 16.30 13.54 7.29
CA GLU A 202 16.61 12.42 6.42
C GLU A 202 16.31 11.17 7.26
N GLY A 203 15.25 10.41 6.97
CA GLY A 203 15.06 9.15 7.69
C GLY A 203 13.69 8.51 7.69
N TYR A 204 12.58 9.25 7.44
CA TYR A 204 11.27 8.59 7.46
C TYR A 204 10.94 7.92 6.12
N ASN A 205 11.63 6.81 5.86
CA ASN A 205 11.36 5.92 4.75
C ASN A 205 10.94 4.56 5.31
N PRO A 206 9.68 4.41 5.77
CA PRO A 206 9.21 3.13 6.24
C PRO A 206 9.42 2.07 5.15
N THR A 207 10.06 0.98 5.51
CA THR A 207 10.40 -0.14 4.65
C THR A 207 10.06 -1.45 5.33
N GLY A 208 9.68 -2.43 4.51
CA GLY A 208 9.54 -3.81 4.90
C GLY A 208 10.74 -4.58 4.37
N ILE A 209 11.51 -5.22 5.24
CA ILE A 209 12.63 -6.05 4.85
C ILE A 209 12.13 -7.49 4.75
N LEU A 210 11.94 -7.97 3.52
CA LEU A 210 11.49 -9.32 3.24
C LEU A 210 12.69 -10.22 2.89
N THR A 211 12.89 -11.28 3.68
CA THR A 211 13.93 -12.28 3.43
C THR A 211 13.30 -13.63 3.13
N VAL A 212 13.57 -14.17 1.94
CA VAL A 212 13.07 -15.48 1.49
C VAL A 212 14.23 -16.36 1.09
N GLN A 213 14.14 -17.65 1.46
CA GLN A 213 15.10 -18.66 1.06
C GLN A 213 14.45 -19.62 0.07
N GLY A 214 15.17 -19.97 -0.99
CA GLY A 214 14.81 -20.99 -1.97
C GLY A 214 15.74 -22.20 -1.86
N ARG A 215 15.22 -23.38 -2.15
CA ARG A 215 15.92 -24.66 -2.18
C ARG A 215 15.61 -25.37 -3.48
N SER A 216 16.65 -25.77 -4.21
CA SER A 216 16.52 -26.59 -5.42
C SER A 216 16.30 -28.07 -5.06
N THR A 217 15.90 -28.88 -6.05
CA THR A 217 15.64 -30.31 -5.87
C THR A 217 16.85 -31.14 -5.43
N ASP A 218 18.06 -30.65 -5.66
CA ASP A 218 19.31 -31.27 -5.20
C ASP A 218 19.73 -30.84 -3.77
N GLY A 219 18.94 -29.96 -3.14
CA GLY A 219 19.11 -29.51 -1.76
C GLY A 219 20.00 -28.28 -1.59
N SER A 220 20.50 -27.66 -2.67
CA SER A 220 21.18 -26.37 -2.55
C SER A 220 20.21 -25.27 -2.16
N GLU A 221 20.67 -24.34 -1.33
CA GLU A 221 19.85 -23.25 -0.81
C GLU A 221 20.43 -21.89 -1.23
N ALA A 222 19.55 -20.93 -1.49
CA ALA A 222 19.91 -19.54 -1.77
C ALA A 222 18.94 -18.61 -1.03
N GLN A 223 19.41 -17.44 -0.61
CA GLN A 223 18.59 -16.46 0.10
C GLN A 223 18.56 -15.14 -0.64
N ILE A 224 17.40 -14.49 -0.61
CA ILE A 224 17.19 -13.16 -1.16
C ILE A 224 16.62 -12.28 -0.05
N LYS A 225 17.27 -11.14 0.17
CA LYS A 225 16.77 -10.04 0.99
C LYS A 225 16.31 -8.91 0.06
N VAL A 226 15.06 -8.47 0.22
CA VAL A 226 14.47 -7.38 -0.57
C VAL A 226 13.93 -6.32 0.37
N GLU A 227 14.30 -5.07 0.09
CA GLU A 227 13.71 -3.90 0.72
C GLU A 227 12.44 -3.51 -0.02
N ILE A 228 11.33 -3.47 0.71
CA ILE A 228 10.02 -3.13 0.23
C ILE A 228 9.72 -1.72 0.73
N PRO A 229 9.79 -0.68 -0.12
CA PRO A 229 9.49 0.67 0.33
C PRO A 229 8.00 0.78 0.66
N LEU A 230 7.68 0.94 1.94
CA LEU A 230 6.33 1.15 2.46
C LEU A 230 6.00 2.63 2.38
N ARG A 231 6.10 3.17 1.16
CA ARG A 231 5.78 4.58 0.97
C ARG A 231 4.32 4.79 1.30
N ILE A 232 4.10 5.83 2.06
CA ILE A 232 2.79 6.41 2.18
C ILE A 232 2.73 7.46 1.10
N ASN A 233 1.75 7.39 0.20
CA ASN A 233 1.55 8.55 -0.66
C ASN A 233 0.09 8.84 -0.98
N GLN A 234 -0.11 10.12 -1.24
CA GLN A 234 -1.24 10.67 -1.97
C GLN A 234 -1.52 9.90 -3.27
N ASN A 235 -0.51 9.26 -3.87
CA ASN A 235 -0.69 8.46 -5.08
C ASN A 235 -1.48 7.16 -4.84
N ASP A 236 -1.65 6.68 -3.61
CA ASP A 236 -2.51 5.53 -3.32
C ASP A 236 -3.97 5.90 -3.45
N LEU A 237 -4.34 7.07 -2.92
CA LEU A 237 -5.65 7.65 -3.16
C LEU A 237 -5.83 8.00 -4.65
N GLU A 238 -4.76 8.38 -5.36
CA GLU A 238 -4.80 8.56 -6.83
C GLU A 238 -4.99 7.25 -7.58
N ASN A 239 -4.41 6.15 -7.10
CA ASN A 239 -4.57 4.84 -7.72
C ASN A 239 -5.94 4.25 -7.43
N LEU A 240 -6.45 4.45 -6.21
CA LEU A 240 -7.81 4.08 -5.84
C LEU A 240 -8.84 4.95 -6.56
N ASP A 241 -8.53 6.22 -6.77
CA ASP A 241 -9.38 7.26 -7.34
C ASP A 241 -10.85 7.17 -6.88
N PRO A 242 -11.12 7.24 -5.56
CA PRO A 242 -12.42 6.91 -5.01
C PRO A 242 -13.48 7.95 -5.41
N ALA A 243 -14.38 7.54 -6.31
CA ALA A 243 -15.63 8.26 -6.54
C ALA A 243 -16.63 7.99 -5.43
N LEU A 244 -16.71 6.73 -5.01
CA LEU A 244 -17.53 6.26 -3.92
C LEU A 244 -16.68 5.38 -3.01
N TRP A 245 -16.51 5.74 -1.75
CA TRP A 245 -15.88 4.91 -0.72
C TRP A 245 -16.94 4.43 0.27
N ILE A 246 -17.08 3.12 0.41
CA ILE A 246 -18.04 2.48 1.31
C ILE A 246 -17.28 1.83 2.47
N GLY A 247 -17.52 2.34 3.67
CA GLY A 247 -16.89 1.94 4.93
C GLY A 247 -17.49 0.72 5.61
N SER A 248 -18.60 0.18 5.10
CA SER A 248 -19.36 -0.86 5.79
C SER A 248 -18.66 -2.21 5.83
N THR A 249 -18.44 -2.71 7.04
CA THR A 249 -18.02 -4.09 7.31
C THR A 249 -19.19 -5.09 7.41
N ASP A 250 -20.42 -4.63 7.15
CA ASP A 250 -21.62 -5.49 7.15
C ASP A 250 -21.60 -6.45 5.94
N THR A 251 -21.22 -7.70 6.21
CA THR A 251 -21.17 -8.78 5.21
C THR A 251 -22.49 -9.01 4.46
N THR A 252 -23.64 -8.72 5.08
CA THR A 252 -24.95 -8.86 4.39
C THR A 252 -25.14 -7.75 3.37
N TYR A 253 -24.69 -6.53 3.71
CA TYR A 253 -24.69 -5.40 2.79
C TYR A 253 -23.74 -5.65 1.62
N LEU A 254 -22.49 -6.08 1.88
CA LEU A 254 -21.48 -6.34 0.85
C LEU A 254 -21.88 -7.50 -0.08
N ALA A 255 -22.48 -8.56 0.46
CA ALA A 255 -23.00 -9.67 -0.34
C ALA A 255 -24.11 -9.25 -1.33
N ASN A 256 -24.79 -8.13 -1.05
CA ASN A 256 -25.79 -7.52 -1.93
C ASN A 256 -25.34 -6.17 -2.51
N LEU A 257 -24.02 -5.93 -2.63
CA LEU A 257 -23.48 -4.64 -3.06
C LEU A 257 -24.12 -4.17 -4.38
N ASN A 258 -24.15 -5.02 -5.41
CA ASN A 258 -24.74 -4.66 -6.71
C ASN A 258 -26.25 -4.34 -6.62
N GLY A 259 -26.99 -5.00 -5.70
CA GLY A 259 -28.39 -4.69 -5.44
C GLY A 259 -28.56 -3.36 -4.71
N ASN A 260 -27.65 -3.02 -3.80
CA ASN A 260 -27.64 -1.77 -3.05
C ASN A 260 -27.14 -0.58 -3.89
N LEU A 261 -26.21 -0.79 -4.83
CA LEU A 261 -25.72 0.24 -5.74
C LEU A 261 -26.74 0.55 -6.86
N GLY A 262 -27.65 -0.38 -7.17
CA GLY A 262 -28.77 -0.14 -8.09
C GLY A 262 -28.31 0.35 -9.47
N SER A 263 -28.95 1.42 -9.97
CA SER A 263 -28.58 2.07 -11.23
C SER A 263 -27.52 3.15 -11.02
N LEU A 264 -26.34 2.75 -10.53
CA LEU A 264 -25.17 3.61 -10.36
C LEU A 264 -24.30 3.64 -11.62
N THR A 265 -23.90 4.84 -12.04
CA THR A 265 -22.85 5.08 -13.02
C THR A 265 -21.73 5.87 -12.35
N VAL A 266 -20.48 5.42 -12.49
CA VAL A 266 -19.29 6.15 -12.04
C VAL A 266 -18.45 6.50 -13.26
N THR A 267 -18.14 7.78 -13.44
CA THR A 267 -17.27 8.26 -14.52
C THR A 267 -15.97 8.75 -13.91
N ASP A 268 -14.82 8.34 -14.46
CA ASP A 268 -13.49 8.80 -14.04
C ASP A 268 -13.20 8.60 -12.53
N GLY A 269 -13.50 7.40 -12.02
CA GLY A 269 -13.14 6.96 -10.67
C GLY A 269 -13.62 5.54 -10.37
N ASN A 270 -13.34 5.05 -9.16
CA ASN A 270 -13.70 3.71 -8.72
C ASN A 270 -14.65 3.73 -7.52
N VAL A 271 -15.37 2.61 -7.34
CA VAL A 271 -16.05 2.29 -6.09
C VAL A 271 -15.07 1.55 -5.21
N VAL A 272 -14.64 2.17 -4.11
CA VAL A 272 -13.77 1.55 -3.11
C VAL A 272 -14.63 1.01 -1.99
N ILE A 273 -14.45 -0.26 -1.63
CA ILE A 273 -15.14 -0.86 -0.49
C ILE A 273 -14.14 -1.31 0.57
N ILE A 274 -14.56 -1.25 1.83
CA ILE A 274 -13.86 -1.94 2.90
C ILE A 274 -14.19 -3.42 2.83
N ASP A 275 -13.28 -4.20 2.25
CA ASP A 275 -13.33 -5.65 2.38
C ASP A 275 -12.45 -6.06 3.57
N ALA A 276 -13.11 -6.36 4.69
CA ALA A 276 -12.48 -7.05 5.80
C ALA A 276 -12.80 -8.53 5.64
N ALA A 277 -11.78 -9.40 5.58
CA ALA A 277 -12.07 -10.81 5.52
C ALA A 277 -12.89 -11.26 6.73
N SER A 278 -14.03 -11.84 6.41
CA SER A 278 -14.81 -12.59 7.38
C SER A 278 -14.17 -13.95 7.56
N ALA A 279 -14.03 -14.40 8.81
CA ALA A 279 -13.44 -15.69 9.15
C ALA A 279 -14.01 -16.82 8.27
N GLY A 280 -13.19 -17.34 7.35
CA GLY A 280 -13.55 -18.44 6.44
C GLY A 280 -13.93 -18.05 5.01
N SER A 281 -13.87 -16.77 4.60
CA SER A 281 -13.89 -16.37 3.19
C SER A 281 -12.60 -15.60 2.83
N SER A 282 -12.10 -15.79 1.61
CA SER A 282 -10.93 -15.08 1.07
C SER A 282 -11.31 -13.63 0.74
N GLY A 283 -11.63 -12.85 1.77
CA GLY A 283 -12.17 -11.48 1.71
C GLY A 283 -11.15 -10.46 1.22
N CYS A 284 -10.68 -10.70 0.00
CA CYS A 284 -9.86 -9.87 -0.86
C CYS A 284 -10.30 -10.09 -2.33
N SER A 285 -11.47 -10.67 -2.54
CA SER A 285 -12.00 -10.89 -3.88
C SER A 285 -12.79 -9.66 -4.23
N ASP A 286 -12.28 -8.84 -5.15
CA ASP A 286 -13.05 -7.70 -5.65
C ASP A 286 -14.44 -8.18 -6.04
N PRO A 287 -15.51 -7.58 -5.48
CA PRO A 287 -16.86 -7.85 -5.95
C PRO A 287 -16.90 -7.66 -7.46
N ALA A 288 -17.73 -8.46 -8.12
CA ALA A 288 -17.86 -8.35 -9.58
C ALA A 288 -18.20 -6.90 -9.96
N ASP A 289 -17.40 -6.34 -10.86
CA ASP A 289 -17.60 -4.99 -11.40
C ASP A 289 -19.04 -4.78 -11.88
N GLY A 290 -19.49 -3.53 -11.73
CA GLY A 290 -20.73 -3.08 -12.35
C GLY A 290 -20.53 -2.90 -13.85
N ALA A 291 -21.64 -2.81 -14.59
CA ALA A 291 -21.57 -2.49 -16.02
C ALA A 291 -21.00 -1.08 -16.31
N SER A 292 -20.93 -0.21 -15.29
CA SER A 292 -20.58 1.21 -15.43
C SER A 292 -19.76 1.74 -14.24
N TYR A 293 -19.08 0.85 -13.51
CA TYR A 293 -18.13 1.20 -12.45
C TYR A 293 -17.21 0.01 -12.17
N THR A 294 -15.98 0.29 -11.74
CA THR A 294 -15.03 -0.70 -11.24
C THR A 294 -15.10 -0.73 -9.72
N VAL A 295 -15.10 -1.92 -9.12
CA VAL A 295 -15.02 -2.08 -7.67
C VAL A 295 -13.60 -2.46 -7.26
N ILE A 296 -13.04 -1.75 -6.30
CA ILE A 296 -11.74 -2.05 -5.71
C ILE A 296 -11.94 -2.29 -4.22
N SER A 297 -11.46 -3.43 -3.74
CA SER A 297 -11.45 -3.75 -2.32
C SER A 297 -10.21 -3.17 -1.66
N ASP A 298 -10.41 -2.47 -0.55
CA ASP A 298 -9.31 -1.91 0.22
C ASP A 298 -9.60 -2.09 1.71
N ALA A 299 -8.71 -2.79 2.43
CA ALA A 299 -8.91 -3.08 3.85
C ALA A 299 -8.85 -1.83 4.76
N ARG A 300 -8.48 -0.65 4.23
CA ARG A 300 -8.35 0.58 5.00
C ARG A 300 -9.71 1.16 5.35
N GLU A 301 -9.82 1.65 6.58
CA GLU A 301 -10.94 2.50 6.98
C GLU A 301 -11.05 3.75 6.09
N VAL A 302 -12.28 4.24 5.91
CA VAL A 302 -12.54 5.51 5.23
C VAL A 302 -11.68 6.57 5.91
N PRO A 303 -10.79 7.27 5.19
CA PRO A 303 -9.86 8.20 5.82
C PRO A 303 -10.63 9.24 6.63
N SER A 304 -10.26 9.38 7.90
CA SER A 304 -10.79 10.46 8.73
C SER A 304 -10.28 11.79 8.19
N ILE A 305 -11.18 12.72 7.91
CA ILE A 305 -10.80 14.11 7.68
C ILE A 305 -10.51 14.71 9.07
N SER A 306 -9.32 15.33 9.23
CA SER A 306 -8.78 15.90 10.48
C SER A 306 -9.89 16.40 11.42
N SER A 307 -9.92 15.88 12.65
CA SER A 307 -11.09 15.86 13.54
C SER A 307 -11.91 17.16 13.54
N ILE A 308 -12.92 17.23 12.66
CA ILE A 308 -13.84 18.37 12.62
C ILE A 308 -14.61 18.46 13.96
N ALA A 309 -14.76 17.35 14.69
CA ALA A 309 -15.42 17.33 16.00
C ALA A 309 -14.72 18.19 17.08
N SER A 310 -13.38 18.22 17.12
CA SER A 310 -12.63 19.10 18.03
C SER A 310 -12.84 20.56 17.64
N LYS A 311 -12.74 20.84 16.33
CA LYS A 311 -12.97 22.17 15.73
C LYS A 311 -14.40 22.67 15.89
N ARG A 312 -15.41 21.81 15.84
CA ARG A 312 -16.82 22.16 16.10
C ARG A 312 -17.01 22.62 17.54
N THR A 313 -16.44 21.88 18.49
CA THR A 313 -16.51 22.26 19.92
C THR A 313 -15.89 23.64 20.13
N GLU A 314 -14.74 23.89 19.50
CA GLU A 314 -14.09 25.20 19.54
C GLU A 314 -14.90 26.30 18.83
N ALA A 315 -15.50 26.04 17.66
CA ALA A 315 -16.35 26.98 16.91
C ALA A 315 -17.62 27.38 17.68
N VAL A 316 -18.32 26.38 18.24
CA VAL A 316 -19.50 26.59 19.08
C VAL A 316 -19.13 27.37 20.34
N ASN A 317 -18.00 27.04 20.97
CA ASN A 317 -17.51 27.78 22.14
C ASN A 317 -17.07 29.21 21.80
N ALA A 318 -16.61 29.46 20.57
CA ALA A 318 -16.31 30.80 20.06
C ALA A 318 -17.58 31.63 19.75
N GLY A 319 -18.78 31.05 19.88
CA GLY A 319 -20.05 31.74 19.64
C GLY A 319 -20.41 31.87 18.17
N ILE A 320 -19.76 31.11 17.28
CA ILE A 320 -20.01 31.14 15.84
C ILE A 320 -21.16 30.18 15.56
N ASN A 321 -22.37 30.60 15.93
CA ASN A 321 -23.59 29.89 15.60
C ASN A 321 -24.12 30.41 14.25
N ASN A 322 -23.47 30.01 13.15
CA ASN A 322 -23.98 30.27 11.82
C ASN A 322 -25.04 29.21 11.47
N SER A 323 -26.23 29.33 12.07
CA SER A 323 -27.38 28.55 11.64
C SER A 323 -27.78 28.99 10.22
N ILE A 324 -27.76 28.07 9.25
CA ILE A 324 -28.19 28.38 7.88
C ILE A 324 -29.72 28.61 7.89
N PRO A 325 -30.23 29.73 7.32
CA PRO A 325 -31.65 29.89 7.10
C PRO A 325 -32.13 28.94 5.99
N VAL A 326 -32.56 27.75 6.38
CA VAL A 326 -32.96 26.61 5.52
C VAL A 326 -34.16 26.85 4.59
N THR A 327 -34.79 28.02 4.63
CA THR A 327 -36.05 28.32 3.91
C THR A 327 -35.89 29.24 2.70
N SER A 328 -34.70 29.76 2.42
CA SER A 328 -34.45 30.63 1.25
C SER A 328 -33.13 30.22 0.61
N PRO A 329 -32.99 30.30 -0.73
CA PRO A 329 -31.69 30.16 -1.36
C PRO A 329 -30.68 31.09 -0.71
N ALA A 330 -29.61 30.52 -0.19
CA ALA A 330 -28.53 31.23 0.47
C ALA A 330 -27.23 30.90 -0.28
N VAL A 331 -26.41 31.92 -0.47
CA VAL A 331 -25.02 31.72 -0.91
C VAL A 331 -24.17 31.67 0.35
N LEU A 332 -23.46 30.56 0.57
CA LEU A 332 -22.58 30.34 1.71
C LEU A 332 -21.14 30.77 1.40
N GLY A 333 -20.38 31.06 2.46
CA GLY A 333 -18.95 31.36 2.39
C GLY A 333 -18.66 32.76 1.87
N LYS A 334 -19.63 33.68 1.94
CA LYS A 334 -19.44 35.03 1.44
C LYS A 334 -18.42 35.78 2.29
N THR A 335 -17.78 36.79 1.70
CA THR A 335 -16.88 37.71 2.39
C THR A 335 -17.52 38.49 3.55
N ASP A 336 -18.85 38.56 3.63
CA ASP A 336 -19.59 39.19 4.74
C ASP A 336 -20.05 38.19 5.81
N ASP A 337 -19.82 36.89 5.62
CA ASP A 337 -19.96 35.88 6.67
C ASP A 337 -18.68 35.87 7.53
N ASP A 338 -18.80 35.76 8.85
CA ASP A 338 -17.64 35.62 9.75
C ASP A 338 -17.09 34.18 9.64
N PRO A 339 -15.89 33.95 9.06
CA PRO A 339 -15.31 32.61 8.97
C PRO A 339 -14.88 32.12 10.34
N TYR A 340 -15.13 30.84 10.62
CA TYR A 340 -14.43 30.18 11.71
C TYR A 340 -13.06 29.70 11.24
N VAL A 341 -12.02 30.41 11.63
CA VAL A 341 -10.64 30.04 11.30
C VAL A 341 -9.87 29.84 12.60
N THR A 342 -9.45 28.61 12.87
CA THR A 342 -8.45 28.35 13.90
C THR A 342 -7.11 28.92 13.45
N PRO A 343 -6.47 29.81 14.22
CA PRO A 343 -5.08 30.16 13.94
C PRO A 343 -4.21 28.90 14.06
N PRO A 344 -3.07 28.82 13.35
CA PRO A 344 -2.07 27.80 13.61
C PRO A 344 -1.76 27.74 15.11
N SER A 345 -1.65 26.54 15.66
CA SER A 345 -1.43 26.30 17.09
C SER A 345 -0.37 27.26 17.66
N GLY A 346 -0.78 28.11 18.62
CA GLY A 346 0.10 29.09 19.29
C GLY A 346 0.07 30.53 18.75
N ALA A 347 -0.65 30.82 17.66
CA ALA A 347 -0.81 32.19 17.15
C ALA A 347 -2.16 32.81 17.57
N THR A 348 -2.19 34.12 17.81
CA THR A 348 -3.45 34.89 17.80
C THR A 348 -3.93 35.00 16.36
N PHE A 349 -5.19 34.62 16.12
CA PHE A 349 -5.82 34.79 14.82
C PHE A 349 -5.87 36.27 14.44
N ASP A 350 -5.43 36.52 13.22
CA ASP A 350 -5.45 37.81 12.55
C ASP A 350 -5.99 37.53 11.15
N GLU A 351 -7.22 37.98 10.90
CA GLU A 351 -7.94 37.78 9.64
C GLU A 351 -7.14 38.33 8.44
N ASP A 352 -6.45 39.45 8.64
CA ASP A 352 -5.63 40.08 7.59
C ASP A 352 -4.38 39.25 7.23
N ILE A 353 -3.94 38.35 8.12
CA ILE A 353 -2.72 37.53 7.96
C ILE A 353 -3.07 36.08 7.58
N HIS A 354 -4.03 35.46 8.25
CA HIS A 354 -4.37 34.04 8.10
C HIS A 354 -5.43 33.79 7.02
N CYS A 355 -6.19 34.84 6.68
CA CYS A 355 -7.13 34.86 5.56
C CYS A 355 -6.71 35.89 4.49
N ALA A 356 -5.42 36.25 4.46
CA ALA A 356 -4.86 37.17 3.45
C ALA A 356 -5.19 36.74 2.02
N ASN A 357 -5.37 35.43 1.80
CA ASN A 357 -6.06 34.87 0.65
C ASN A 357 -7.28 34.08 1.12
N ILE A 358 -8.47 34.60 0.81
CA ILE A 358 -9.75 34.02 1.22
C ILE A 358 -9.96 32.57 0.73
N SER A 359 -9.22 32.14 -0.30
CA SER A 359 -9.23 30.73 -0.77
C SER A 359 -8.70 29.73 0.25
N ASP A 360 -7.92 30.22 1.22
CA ASP A 360 -7.31 29.40 2.26
C ASP A 360 -8.20 29.33 3.51
N CYS A 361 -9.25 30.16 3.58
CA CYS A 361 -10.22 30.16 4.67
C CYS A 361 -11.22 29.01 4.52
N ARG A 362 -11.70 28.51 5.66
CA ARG A 362 -12.76 27.51 5.73
C ARG A 362 -13.88 28.01 6.63
N TYR A 363 -15.12 27.93 6.15
CA TYR A 363 -16.33 28.24 6.86
C TYR A 363 -16.97 26.95 7.36
N TYR A 364 -17.46 26.95 8.59
CA TYR A 364 -18.17 25.81 9.16
C TYR A 364 -19.60 26.24 9.49
N TYR A 365 -20.57 25.44 9.05
CA TYR A 365 -21.98 25.65 9.36
C TYR A 365 -22.51 24.40 10.08
N ASP A 366 -23.03 24.57 11.30
CA ASP A 366 -23.67 23.50 12.06
C ASP A 366 -25.15 23.39 11.64
N LEU A 367 -25.48 22.26 11.02
CA LEU A 367 -26.82 21.86 10.62
C LEU A 367 -27.30 20.79 11.60
N SER A 368 -27.62 21.20 12.83
CA SER A 368 -28.23 20.32 13.82
C SER A 368 -29.53 19.72 13.25
N ALA A 369 -29.48 18.48 12.77
CA ALA A 369 -30.56 17.68 12.15
C ALA A 369 -31.63 18.50 11.39
N THR A 370 -31.33 18.95 10.18
CA THR A 370 -32.22 19.79 9.36
C THR A 370 -32.37 19.31 7.92
N ASP A 371 -33.55 19.59 7.35
CA ASP A 371 -33.79 19.44 5.91
C ASP A 371 -33.14 20.60 5.15
N ILE A 372 -32.27 20.31 4.17
CA ILE A 372 -31.82 21.32 3.21
C ILE A 372 -32.88 21.42 2.13
N THR A 373 -33.84 22.32 2.35
CA THR A 373 -35.01 22.50 1.47
C THR A 373 -34.87 23.59 0.43
N ALA A 374 -33.73 24.27 0.35
CA ALA A 374 -33.50 25.35 -0.62
C ALA A 374 -32.11 25.23 -1.23
N VAL A 375 -32.01 25.60 -2.51
CA VAL A 375 -30.75 25.62 -3.27
C VAL A 375 -29.74 26.47 -2.53
N THR A 376 -28.71 25.81 -2.03
CA THR A 376 -27.63 26.43 -1.28
C THR A 376 -26.38 26.32 -2.12
N GLU A 377 -25.87 27.46 -2.58
CA GLU A 377 -24.67 27.52 -3.40
C GLU A 377 -23.51 28.07 -2.57
N THR A 378 -22.30 27.56 -2.74
CA THR A 378 -21.11 28.28 -2.24
C THR A 378 -20.68 29.29 -3.29
N ASP A 379 -20.15 30.44 -2.89
CA ASP A 379 -19.59 31.42 -3.83
C ASP A 379 -18.34 30.90 -4.59
N GLY A 380 -17.75 29.79 -4.13
CA GLY A 380 -16.58 29.15 -4.72
C GLY A 380 -15.29 29.93 -4.49
N ILE A 381 -15.31 30.88 -3.56
CA ILE A 381 -14.15 31.66 -3.14
C ILE A 381 -13.50 30.99 -1.93
N ALA A 382 -14.29 30.67 -0.91
CA ALA A 382 -13.81 30.00 0.30
C ALA A 382 -14.34 28.57 0.42
N LYS A 383 -13.65 27.75 1.22
CA LYS A 383 -14.10 26.38 1.50
C LYS A 383 -15.24 26.42 2.51
N VAL A 384 -16.27 25.64 2.29
CA VAL A 384 -17.43 25.54 3.18
C VAL A 384 -17.60 24.10 3.63
N THR A 385 -17.69 23.87 4.93
CA THR A 385 -18.00 22.58 5.53
C THR A 385 -19.36 22.68 6.22
N LEU A 386 -20.33 21.91 5.74
CA LEU A 386 -21.62 21.68 6.39
C LEU A 386 -21.46 20.54 7.38
N TYR A 387 -21.41 20.86 8.67
CA TYR A 387 -21.35 19.88 9.73
C TYR A 387 -22.76 19.45 10.13
N VAL A 388 -23.09 18.18 9.98
CA VAL A 388 -24.40 17.63 10.33
C VAL A 388 -24.25 16.66 11.49
N ASP A 389 -24.93 17.00 12.58
CA ASP A 389 -25.09 16.14 13.75
C ASP A 389 -26.51 15.53 13.73
N GLY A 390 -26.64 14.38 13.06
CA GLY A 390 -27.92 13.68 12.88
C GLY A 390 -28.29 13.48 11.41
N ASN A 391 -29.59 13.57 11.12
CA ASN A 391 -30.10 13.25 9.79
C ASN A 391 -30.04 14.47 8.86
N LEU A 392 -29.63 14.22 7.60
CA LEU A 392 -29.61 15.22 6.54
C LEU A 392 -30.56 14.78 5.43
N ASN A 393 -31.50 15.63 5.04
CA ASN A 393 -32.35 15.40 3.86
C ASN A 393 -32.04 16.46 2.80
N ILE A 394 -31.70 16.02 1.59
CA ILE A 394 -31.40 16.84 0.41
C ILE A 394 -32.46 16.55 -0.65
N ASN A 395 -33.25 17.55 -1.02
CA ASN A 395 -34.33 17.40 -2.02
C ASN A 395 -34.21 18.33 -3.23
N GLN A 396 -33.11 19.09 -3.32
CA GLN A 396 -32.82 20.03 -4.39
C GLN A 396 -31.33 20.04 -4.73
N ASP A 397 -30.95 20.82 -5.74
CA ASP A 397 -29.55 21.09 -6.07
C ASP A 397 -28.81 21.72 -4.87
N LEU A 398 -27.58 21.25 -4.63
CA LEU A 398 -26.73 21.69 -3.52
C LEU A 398 -25.28 21.65 -3.98
N GLY A 399 -24.53 22.74 -3.90
CA GLY A 399 -23.19 22.66 -4.46
C GLY A 399 -22.38 23.93 -4.52
N SER A 400 -21.13 23.79 -4.95
CA SER A 400 -20.38 24.91 -5.51
C SER A 400 -20.66 25.08 -6.99
N ASN A 401 -20.68 26.33 -7.45
CA ASN A 401 -20.68 26.66 -8.88
C ASN A 401 -19.30 26.58 -9.53
N VAL A 402 -18.24 26.43 -8.73
CA VAL A 402 -16.85 26.42 -9.19
C VAL A 402 -16.29 25.01 -9.19
N SER A 403 -16.32 24.36 -8.03
CA SER A 403 -15.79 23.00 -7.83
C SER A 403 -16.35 22.43 -6.53
N SER A 404 -16.66 21.14 -6.53
CA SER A 404 -17.01 20.37 -5.33
C SER A 404 -15.96 20.47 -4.22
N SER A 405 -14.71 20.86 -4.54
CA SER A 405 -13.68 21.13 -3.54
C SER A 405 -14.04 22.23 -2.55
N TYR A 406 -14.95 23.14 -2.92
CA TYR A 406 -15.36 24.26 -2.08
C TYR A 406 -16.54 23.94 -1.17
N LEU A 407 -17.19 22.78 -1.32
CA LEU A 407 -18.27 22.35 -0.44
C LEU A 407 -18.02 20.94 0.07
N GLU A 408 -17.90 20.81 1.39
CA GLU A 408 -17.84 19.56 2.12
C GLU A 408 -19.12 19.38 2.94
N ILE A 409 -19.72 18.19 2.89
CA ILE A 409 -20.83 17.79 3.75
C ILE A 409 -20.27 16.73 4.70
N TYR A 410 -20.06 17.11 5.95
CA TYR A 410 -19.53 16.23 6.98
C TYR A 410 -20.65 15.76 7.91
N VAL A 411 -20.91 14.45 7.96
CA VAL A 411 -21.99 13.87 8.79
C VAL A 411 -21.42 12.90 9.81
N THR A 412 -21.81 13.06 11.08
CA THR A 412 -21.29 12.28 12.21
C THR A 412 -22.41 11.54 12.97
N ASN A 413 -22.05 10.79 14.02
CA ASN A 413 -22.95 10.13 14.97
C ASN A 413 -23.92 9.13 14.35
N SER A 414 -23.48 8.41 13.30
CA SER A 414 -24.32 7.46 12.56
C SER A 414 -25.64 8.04 12.05
N GLY A 415 -25.64 9.32 11.67
CA GLY A 415 -26.77 9.95 10.99
C GLY A 415 -27.14 9.25 9.69
N SER A 416 -28.34 9.52 9.17
CA SER A 416 -28.72 9.12 7.81
C SER A 416 -28.72 10.32 6.88
N ILE A 417 -28.11 10.17 5.70
CA ILE A 417 -28.25 11.12 4.61
C ILE A 417 -29.29 10.57 3.64
N THR A 418 -30.32 11.35 3.33
CA THR A 418 -31.32 11.01 2.33
C THR A 418 -31.28 12.02 1.21
N ILE A 419 -31.08 11.56 -0.03
CA ILE A 419 -31.25 12.37 -1.23
C ILE A 419 -32.53 11.90 -1.92
N ASP A 420 -33.57 12.72 -1.90
CA ASP A 420 -34.84 12.42 -2.56
C ASP A 420 -34.94 13.25 -3.85
N SER A 421 -35.06 12.59 -5.00
CA SER A 421 -35.08 13.25 -6.30
C SER A 421 -36.25 12.78 -7.16
N ASP A 422 -37.26 13.64 -7.30
CA ASP A 422 -38.35 13.45 -8.28
C ASP A 422 -37.94 13.95 -9.69
N SER A 423 -36.88 14.76 -9.78
CA SER A 423 -36.30 15.35 -11.00
C SER A 423 -34.80 15.09 -11.10
N THR A 424 -34.08 15.84 -11.93
CA THR A 424 -32.61 15.84 -11.88
C THR A 424 -32.14 16.74 -10.75
N ASN A 425 -31.45 16.18 -9.76
CA ASN A 425 -30.78 16.93 -8.69
C ASN A 425 -29.27 16.84 -8.88
N THR A 426 -28.58 17.96 -8.78
CA THR A 426 -27.12 18.06 -8.91
C THR A 426 -26.50 18.45 -7.58
N ILE A 427 -25.57 17.62 -7.11
CA ILE A 427 -24.81 17.84 -5.88
C ILE A 427 -23.35 18.07 -6.25
N ASN A 428 -22.84 19.29 -6.06
CA ASN A 428 -21.43 19.62 -6.30
C ASN A 428 -20.69 19.75 -4.97
N ALA A 429 -20.38 18.63 -4.33
CA ALA A 429 -19.77 18.58 -3.01
C ALA A 429 -18.96 17.30 -2.78
N LEU A 430 -17.99 17.35 -1.85
CA LEU A 430 -17.49 16.16 -1.18
C LEU A 430 -18.48 15.78 -0.07
N ILE A 431 -19.00 14.55 -0.10
CA ILE A 431 -19.80 14.00 0.99
C ILE A 431 -18.90 13.12 1.84
N HIS A 432 -18.63 13.50 3.09
CA HIS A 432 -17.82 12.75 4.04
C HIS A 432 -18.63 12.34 5.26
N ALA A 433 -18.97 11.07 5.33
CA ALA A 433 -19.92 10.54 6.31
C ALA A 433 -19.55 9.09 6.68
N PRO A 434 -18.32 8.84 7.17
CA PRO A 434 -17.73 7.50 7.29
C PRO A 434 -18.54 6.54 8.18
N GLU A 435 -19.37 7.06 9.08
CA GLU A 435 -20.20 6.28 10.00
C GLU A 435 -21.69 6.27 9.62
N SER A 436 -22.06 6.91 8.52
CA SER A 436 -23.45 7.21 8.16
C SER A 436 -23.89 6.50 6.88
N GLN A 437 -25.17 6.16 6.80
CA GLN A 437 -25.77 5.61 5.58
C GLN A 437 -26.25 6.76 4.67
N LEU A 438 -25.85 6.72 3.40
CA LEU A 438 -26.43 7.51 2.33
C LEU A 438 -27.49 6.70 1.58
N THR A 439 -28.72 7.23 1.54
CA THR A 439 -29.85 6.65 0.81
C THR A 439 -30.28 7.61 -0.29
N VAL A 440 -30.29 7.15 -1.53
CA VAL A 440 -30.81 7.92 -2.67
C VAL A 440 -32.15 7.32 -3.11
N ASN A 441 -33.22 8.10 -3.07
CA ASN A 441 -34.54 7.67 -3.52
C ASN A 441 -35.11 8.58 -4.62
N GLY A 442 -36.18 8.08 -5.23
CA GLY A 442 -36.99 8.81 -6.20
C GLY A 442 -36.91 8.23 -7.60
N THR A 443 -37.64 8.85 -8.52
CA THR A 443 -37.67 8.43 -9.94
C THR A 443 -36.74 9.24 -10.83
N GLY A 444 -36.09 10.26 -10.25
CA GLY A 444 -35.21 11.18 -10.94
C GLY A 444 -33.77 10.67 -11.09
N THR A 445 -32.90 11.59 -11.52
CA THR A 445 -31.46 11.35 -11.65
C THR A 445 -30.72 12.22 -10.64
N VAL A 446 -29.91 11.62 -9.78
CA VAL A 446 -29.01 12.36 -8.89
C VAL A 446 -27.61 12.35 -9.50
N LYS A 447 -27.10 13.55 -9.81
CA LYS A 447 -25.73 13.76 -10.29
C LYS A 447 -24.90 14.26 -9.12
N ILE A 448 -23.87 13.53 -8.72
CA ILE A 448 -22.93 13.94 -7.69
C ILE A 448 -21.61 14.25 -8.39
N ASN A 449 -21.27 15.53 -8.47
CA ASN A 449 -19.97 15.99 -8.94
C ASN A 449 -19.08 16.15 -7.69
N GLY A 450 -18.21 15.19 -7.45
CA GLY A 450 -17.43 15.06 -6.22
C GLY A 450 -17.28 13.61 -5.79
N SER A 451 -16.59 13.39 -4.67
CA SER A 451 -16.47 12.07 -4.05
C SER A 451 -17.49 11.88 -2.93
N VAL A 452 -17.86 10.62 -2.68
CA VAL A 452 -18.81 10.22 -1.65
C VAL A 452 -18.18 9.18 -0.76
N TRP A 453 -17.96 9.47 0.52
CA TRP A 453 -17.37 8.55 1.49
C TRP A 453 -18.40 8.30 2.60
N VAL A 454 -18.92 7.08 2.69
CA VAL A 454 -20.08 6.74 3.53
C VAL A 454 -19.88 5.38 4.21
N ASP A 455 -20.59 5.07 5.29
CA ASP A 455 -20.62 3.69 5.83
C ASP A 455 -21.36 2.78 4.84
N LYS A 456 -22.61 3.13 4.48
CA LYS A 456 -23.45 2.38 3.55
C LYS A 456 -24.00 3.27 2.46
N PHE A 457 -24.07 2.74 1.24
CA PHE A 457 -24.70 3.39 0.09
C PHE A 457 -25.91 2.58 -0.39
N VAL A 458 -27.10 3.16 -0.34
CA VAL A 458 -28.35 2.52 -0.78
C VAL A 458 -28.98 3.36 -1.88
N ASN A 459 -29.03 2.82 -3.10
CA ASN A 459 -29.54 3.51 -4.27
C ASN A 459 -30.83 2.87 -4.79
N ASN A 460 -31.92 3.61 -4.65
CA ASN A 460 -33.24 3.29 -5.19
C ASN A 460 -33.62 4.18 -6.38
N ALA A 461 -32.66 4.90 -6.98
CA ALA A 461 -32.84 5.84 -8.08
C ALA A 461 -31.77 5.65 -9.18
N THR A 462 -31.71 6.60 -10.14
CA THR A 462 -30.59 6.69 -11.09
C THR A 462 -29.54 7.62 -10.50
N VAL A 463 -28.32 7.14 -10.28
CA VAL A 463 -27.22 7.94 -9.70
C VAL A 463 -26.04 7.96 -10.65
N GLU A 464 -25.50 9.16 -10.86
CA GLU A 464 -24.27 9.41 -11.59
C GLU A 464 -23.28 10.06 -10.62
N ILE A 465 -22.11 9.45 -10.41
CA ILE A 465 -21.02 10.03 -9.62
C ILE A 465 -19.86 10.32 -10.56
N GLU A 466 -19.40 11.55 -10.56
CA GLU A 466 -18.25 12.02 -11.32
C GLU A 466 -17.32 12.74 -10.33
N PRO A 467 -16.18 12.13 -9.93
CA PRO A 467 -15.19 12.82 -9.12
C PRO A 467 -14.79 14.11 -9.80
N ASP A 468 -14.87 15.19 -9.06
CA ASP A 468 -14.62 16.49 -9.64
C ASP A 468 -13.14 16.67 -9.98
N THR A 469 -12.84 16.76 -11.27
CA THR A 469 -11.49 17.03 -11.78
C THR A 469 -11.26 18.51 -12.11
N THR A 470 -12.22 19.40 -11.79
CA THR A 470 -12.13 20.81 -12.14
C THR A 470 -10.88 21.46 -11.54
N ARG A 471 -10.29 22.36 -12.35
CA ARG A 471 -9.02 23.03 -12.02
C ARG A 471 -9.23 24.04 -10.89
N ILE A 472 -8.85 23.67 -9.68
CA ILE A 472 -8.75 24.59 -8.54
C ILE A 472 -7.63 25.62 -8.70
N SER A 473 -6.69 25.42 -9.63
CA SER A 473 -5.62 26.38 -9.92
C SER A 473 -5.17 26.36 -11.39
N SER A 474 -4.44 27.40 -11.80
CA SER A 474 -3.85 27.50 -13.13
C SER A 474 -2.80 26.43 -13.44
N LEU A 475 -2.40 25.58 -12.49
CA LEU A 475 -1.29 24.65 -12.68
C LEU A 475 -1.63 23.17 -12.46
N ASN A 476 -2.61 22.79 -11.64
CA ASN A 476 -2.95 21.37 -11.41
C ASN A 476 -4.47 21.13 -11.31
N THR A 477 -4.99 20.13 -12.05
CA THR A 477 -6.27 19.46 -11.78
C THR A 477 -6.04 18.47 -10.64
N ALA A 478 -6.81 18.56 -9.56
CA ALA A 478 -6.74 17.62 -8.46
C ALA A 478 -8.17 17.22 -8.08
N PRO A 479 -8.48 15.92 -7.98
CA PRO A 479 -9.73 15.43 -7.43
C PRO A 479 -10.06 16.08 -6.09
N SER A 480 -11.32 16.40 -5.85
CA SER A 480 -11.74 17.13 -4.65
C SER A 480 -11.32 16.45 -3.35
N TYR A 481 -11.30 15.11 -3.30
CA TYR A 481 -10.85 14.37 -2.12
C TYR A 481 -9.39 14.67 -1.70
N LYS A 482 -8.50 15.01 -2.65
CA LYS A 482 -7.08 15.29 -2.35
C LYS A 482 -6.88 16.47 -1.41
N LEU A 483 -7.86 17.37 -1.36
CA LEU A 483 -7.82 18.56 -0.50
C LEU A 483 -8.26 18.29 0.94
N TYR A 484 -8.94 17.17 1.17
CA TYR A 484 -9.48 16.78 2.47
C TYR A 484 -8.73 15.59 3.07
N SER A 485 -8.10 14.77 2.24
CA SER A 485 -7.15 13.73 2.64
C SER A 485 -5.76 14.27 3.01
N THR A 486 -5.60 15.58 3.22
CA THR A 486 -4.32 16.17 3.69
C THR A 486 -4.10 15.99 5.18
N ALA A 487 -5.05 15.39 5.92
CA ALA A 487 -4.65 14.69 7.13
C ALA A 487 -3.66 13.64 6.69
N THR A 488 -2.44 13.69 7.22
CA THR A 488 -1.33 12.76 7.01
C THR A 488 -1.67 11.37 7.55
N ALA A 489 -2.89 10.87 7.29
CA ALA A 489 -3.37 9.52 7.54
C ALA A 489 -2.71 8.58 6.55
N ARG A 490 -1.48 8.27 6.91
CA ARG A 490 -0.51 7.57 6.10
C ARG A 490 -0.90 6.10 6.00
N THR A 491 -0.92 5.46 4.83
CA THR A 491 -0.99 3.99 4.70
C THR A 491 -0.08 3.48 3.59
N PRO A 492 0.50 2.27 3.71
CA PRO A 492 1.52 1.75 2.78
C PRO A 492 0.98 1.47 1.37
N ARG A 493 1.77 1.85 0.36
CA ARG A 493 1.56 1.68 -1.09
C ARG A 493 1.32 0.22 -1.52
N PRO A 494 0.54 -0.07 -2.59
CA PRO A 494 0.59 -1.38 -3.23
C PRO A 494 1.99 -1.61 -3.80
N LEU A 495 2.46 -2.86 -3.74
CA LEU A 495 3.81 -3.26 -4.12
C LEU A 495 4.00 -3.29 -5.64
N THR A 496 3.67 -2.20 -6.35
CA THR A 496 3.70 -2.10 -7.82
C THR A 496 5.04 -1.66 -8.39
N GLY A 497 5.99 -1.25 -7.54
CA GLY A 497 7.36 -0.95 -7.95
C GLY A 497 8.17 -2.22 -8.16
N SER A 498 8.95 -2.30 -9.24
CA SER A 498 10.04 -3.28 -9.31
C SER A 498 10.99 -3.03 -8.13
N PRO A 499 11.39 -4.07 -7.39
CA PRO A 499 12.27 -3.91 -6.24
C PRO A 499 13.60 -3.32 -6.72
N THR A 500 14.05 -2.29 -6.00
CA THR A 500 15.34 -1.66 -6.21
C THR A 500 16.31 -2.25 -5.18
N ASN A 501 17.58 -2.45 -5.55
CA ASN A 501 18.66 -2.91 -4.65
C ASN A 501 18.62 -4.41 -4.28
N TRP A 502 18.65 -5.29 -5.26
CA TRP A 502 18.91 -6.72 -5.01
C TRP A 502 20.32 -6.91 -4.43
N VAL A 503 20.41 -7.46 -3.22
CA VAL A 503 21.67 -7.91 -2.62
C VAL A 503 21.65 -9.43 -2.54
N ARG A 504 22.62 -10.08 -3.20
CA ARG A 504 22.82 -11.52 -3.11
C ARG A 504 23.71 -11.82 -1.92
N GLU A 505 23.21 -12.61 -0.98
CA GLU A 505 24.00 -13.16 0.12
C GLU A 505 24.13 -14.67 -0.08
N GLU A 506 25.37 -15.16 -0.15
CA GLU A 506 25.63 -16.60 -0.18
C GLU A 506 25.45 -17.16 1.23
N VAL A 507 24.50 -18.09 1.37
CA VAL A 507 24.29 -18.81 2.64
C VAL A 507 25.44 -19.81 2.81
N GLN A 508 26.22 -19.66 3.89
CA GLN A 508 27.35 -20.55 4.20
C GLN A 508 26.95 -21.89 4.82
#